data_AF-A0A2E6KN96-F1
#
_entry.id   AF-A0A2E6KN96-F1
#
_cell.length_a   1.000
_cell.length_b   1.000
_cell.length_c   1.000
_cell.angle_alpha   90.00
_cell.angle_beta   90.00
_cell.angle_gamma   90.00
#
_symmetry.space_group_name_H-M   'P 1'
#
loop_
_entity.id
_entity.type
_entity.pdbx_description
1 polymer ?
#
loop_
_entity_poly.entity_id
_entity_poly.type
_entity_poly.pdbx_seq_one_letter_code
_entity_poly.pdbx_strand_id
1 'polypeptide(L)'
;MTKDRKNNKNKSGKFISSSEPHAPIAKAGSHAIRGNRQVVKNKADTVSSSRKPKAAFGTSLGRQSKDFIEKVLVENESLKQRVRDLEDALELKAAVDSGEETFPESVLNDILNGDNPVKVYRKYRSMTQIDLAKATDLSQNYISDIESGRRTGSPETLKAIAVALDVDLDDLV
;
A
#
# COMPACT_ATOMS: atom_id res chain seq x y z
N MET A 1 1.99 5.31 56.35
CA MET A 1 3.38 4.81 56.37
C MET A 1 3.47 3.59 55.47
N THR A 2 4.37 3.40 54.52
CA THR A 2 5.45 4.21 53.95
C THR A 2 5.90 3.49 52.68
N LYS A 3 6.27 4.29 51.68
CA LYS A 3 6.88 4.00 50.37
C LYS A 3 7.79 2.75 50.36
N ASP A 4 7.81 2.03 49.24
CA ASP A 4 9.08 1.90 48.51
C ASP A 4 8.92 1.63 47.00
N ARG A 5 9.61 2.50 46.24
CA ARG A 5 9.81 2.48 44.80
C ARG A 5 11.20 1.90 44.53
N LYS A 6 11.34 0.93 43.63
CA LYS A 6 12.54 0.73 42.78
C LYS A 6 12.07 0.09 41.46
N ASN A 7 11.89 0.84 40.37
CA ASN A 7 12.92 1.39 39.48
C ASN A 7 13.84 0.30 38.90
N ASN A 8 13.52 -0.19 37.70
CA ASN A 8 14.52 -0.71 36.79
C ASN A 8 14.30 -0.11 35.39
N LYS A 9 14.98 1.01 35.17
CA LYS A 9 15.24 1.58 33.85
C LYS A 9 16.46 0.87 33.28
N ASN A 10 16.27 0.07 32.23
CA ASN A 10 17.35 -0.25 31.31
C ASN A 10 17.05 0.38 29.95
N LYS A 11 17.62 1.57 29.76
CA LYS A 11 17.94 2.14 28.45
C LYS A 11 19.46 2.08 28.32
N SER A 12 20.00 1.42 27.29
CA SER A 12 21.20 1.89 26.57
C SER A 12 21.66 0.90 25.49
N GLY A 13 21.64 1.36 24.23
CA GLY A 13 22.54 0.94 23.13
C GLY A 13 22.30 -0.46 22.57
N LYS A 14 22.51 -0.75 21.28
CA LYS A 14 23.42 -0.11 20.33
C LYS A 14 23.05 -0.63 18.93
N PHE A 15 22.69 0.26 18.02
CA PHE A 15 22.71 -0.01 16.59
C PHE A 15 24.13 -0.45 16.19
N ILE A 16 24.27 -1.61 15.56
CA ILE A 16 25.46 -1.98 14.81
C ILE A 16 25.07 -2.27 13.37
N SER A 17 25.22 -1.23 12.55
CA SER A 17 25.36 -1.33 11.11
C SER A 17 26.63 -2.12 10.79
N SER A 18 26.49 -3.34 10.27
CA SER A 18 27.59 -4.10 9.68
C SER A 18 27.90 -3.54 8.29
N SER A 19 28.61 -2.41 8.26
CA SER A 19 29.37 -1.96 7.08
C SER A 19 30.84 -2.26 7.35
N GLU A 20 31.35 -3.38 6.83
CA GLU A 20 32.78 -3.67 6.83
C GLU A 20 33.50 -2.79 5.79
N PRO A 21 34.55 -2.04 6.17
CA PRO A 21 35.46 -1.41 5.21
C PRO A 21 36.67 -2.32 4.96
N HIS A 22 36.75 -2.94 3.78
CA HIS A 22 37.95 -3.65 3.37
C HIS A 22 39.00 -2.70 2.77
N ALA A 23 40.21 -2.80 3.34
CA ALA A 23 41.41 -2.00 3.16
C ALA A 23 42.03 -2.03 1.72
N PRO A 24 42.94 -1.08 1.39
CA PRO A 24 43.45 -0.89 0.03
C PRO A 24 44.54 -1.90 -0.36
N ILE A 25 44.51 -2.38 -1.60
CA ILE A 25 45.55 -3.26 -2.16
C ILE A 25 46.79 -2.42 -2.53
N ALA A 26 47.91 -2.75 -1.90
CA ALA A 26 49.22 -2.17 -2.11
C ALA A 26 49.82 -2.51 -3.48
N LYS A 27 50.51 -1.51 -4.05
CA LYS A 27 51.29 -1.55 -5.28
C LYS A 27 52.63 -2.26 -5.02
N ALA A 28 52.86 -3.41 -5.65
CA ALA A 28 54.20 -3.98 -5.86
C ALA A 28 54.39 -4.03 -7.39
N GLY A 29 55.42 -3.49 -8.02
CA GLY A 29 56.83 -3.58 -7.64
C GLY A 29 57.51 -4.29 -8.80
N SER A 30 58.01 -3.50 -9.76
CA SER A 30 58.73 -3.96 -10.95
C SER A 30 59.88 -4.89 -10.59
N HIS A 31 59.98 -6.04 -11.26
CA HIS A 31 61.25 -6.76 -11.41
C HIS A 31 61.39 -7.31 -12.81
N ALA A 32 62.38 -6.76 -13.51
CA ALA A 32 62.84 -7.20 -14.82
C ALA A 32 63.57 -8.53 -14.68
N ILE A 33 63.22 -9.50 -15.54
CA ILE A 33 64.10 -10.62 -15.86
C ILE A 33 64.37 -10.57 -17.37
N ARG A 34 65.66 -10.56 -17.67
CA ARG A 34 66.30 -10.38 -18.98
C ARG A 34 66.86 -11.71 -19.45
N GLY A 35 66.71 -12.01 -20.75
CA GLY A 35 67.39 -13.10 -21.46
C GLY A 35 66.42 -14.24 -21.84
N ASN A 36 66.46 -14.84 -23.02
CA ASN A 36 67.42 -14.73 -24.10
C ASN A 36 66.76 -15.16 -25.44
N ARG A 37 67.34 -14.61 -26.49
CA ARG A 37 67.01 -14.64 -27.92
C ARG A 37 66.98 -16.06 -28.50
N GLN A 38 65.91 -16.43 -29.22
CA GLN A 38 66.04 -17.29 -30.40
C GLN A 38 65.33 -16.69 -31.60
N VAL A 39 66.10 -16.65 -32.68
CA VAL A 39 65.83 -16.06 -33.98
C VAL A 39 65.19 -17.14 -34.84
N VAL A 40 63.94 -16.94 -35.27
CA VAL A 40 63.45 -17.59 -36.50
C VAL A 40 62.74 -16.53 -37.33
N LYS A 41 63.42 -16.14 -38.42
CA LYS A 41 62.91 -15.29 -39.48
C LYS A 41 61.98 -16.16 -40.33
N ASN A 42 60.74 -15.75 -40.54
CA ASN A 42 59.98 -16.16 -41.72
C ASN A 42 59.35 -14.93 -42.35
N LYS A 43 59.77 -14.68 -43.59
CA LYS A 43 59.40 -13.59 -44.46
C LYS A 43 58.49 -14.22 -45.51
N ALA A 44 57.22 -13.82 -45.52
CA ALA A 44 56.29 -14.10 -46.60
C ALA A 44 55.36 -12.91 -46.73
N ASP A 45 55.25 -12.44 -47.97
CA ASP A 45 54.76 -11.14 -48.38
C ASP A 45 53.21 -11.05 -48.42
N THR A 46 52.73 -9.83 -48.16
CA THR A 46 51.65 -9.12 -48.89
C THR A 46 50.20 -9.64 -48.96
N VAL A 47 49.32 -8.81 -48.37
CA VAL A 47 48.04 -8.26 -48.90
C VAL A 47 46.78 -9.13 -48.97
N SER A 48 45.71 -8.57 -48.37
CA SER A 48 44.28 -8.68 -48.73
C SER A 48 43.34 -9.38 -47.73
N SER A 49 42.60 -8.54 -47.01
CA SER A 49 41.16 -8.71 -46.75
C SER A 49 40.70 -10.01 -46.06
N SER A 50 40.94 -10.07 -44.75
CA SER A 50 40.13 -10.91 -43.87
C SER A 50 38.69 -10.39 -43.82
N ARG A 51 37.77 -11.04 -44.53
CA ARG A 51 36.32 -10.86 -44.32
C ARG A 51 36.04 -11.13 -42.84
N LYS A 52 35.56 -10.13 -42.09
CA LYS A 52 34.99 -10.38 -40.76
C LYS A 52 33.82 -11.35 -40.92
N PRO A 53 33.76 -12.49 -40.20
CA PRO A 53 32.55 -13.29 -40.18
C PRO A 53 31.44 -12.43 -39.56
N LYS A 54 30.31 -12.31 -40.27
CA LYS A 54 29.08 -11.72 -39.71
C LYS A 54 28.72 -12.56 -38.49
N ALA A 55 28.85 -11.98 -37.30
CA ALA A 55 28.32 -12.55 -36.07
C ALA A 55 26.78 -12.56 -36.14
N ALA A 56 26.22 -13.56 -36.80
CA ALA A 56 24.79 -13.86 -36.81
C ALA A 56 24.43 -14.90 -35.73
N PHE A 57 25.23 -14.99 -34.66
CA PHE A 57 25.17 -16.08 -33.68
C PHE A 57 25.13 -15.55 -32.23
N GLY A 58 24.28 -14.56 -31.97
CA GLY A 58 24.07 -14.03 -30.62
C GLY A 58 22.67 -13.48 -30.35
N THR A 59 21.81 -13.42 -31.38
CA THR A 59 20.52 -12.73 -31.30
C THR A 59 19.36 -13.61 -30.83
N SER A 60 19.40 -14.92 -31.07
CA SER A 60 18.33 -15.85 -30.64
C SER A 60 18.37 -16.12 -29.15
N LEU A 61 19.52 -16.51 -28.61
CA LEU A 61 19.68 -16.85 -27.18
C LEU A 61 19.52 -15.62 -26.27
N GLY A 62 20.01 -14.47 -26.71
CA GLY A 62 19.82 -13.18 -26.01
C GLY A 62 18.37 -12.70 -26.03
N ARG A 63 17.63 -12.96 -27.12
CA ARG A 63 16.20 -12.64 -27.22
C ARG A 63 15.37 -13.55 -26.33
N GLN A 64 15.59 -14.87 -26.38
CA GLN A 64 14.92 -15.84 -25.49
C GLN A 64 15.16 -15.54 -24.01
N SER A 65 16.39 -15.17 -23.63
CA SER A 65 16.71 -14.75 -22.27
C SER A 65 16.01 -13.44 -21.88
N LYS A 66 15.92 -12.47 -22.80
CA LYS A 66 15.23 -11.20 -22.56
C LYS A 66 13.72 -11.41 -22.43
N ASP A 67 13.11 -12.19 -23.32
CA ASP A 67 11.68 -12.49 -23.32
C ASP A 67 11.28 -13.24 -22.04
N PHE A 68 12.15 -14.15 -21.56
CA PHE A 68 11.96 -14.83 -20.28
C PHE A 68 12.01 -13.85 -19.11
N ILE A 69 13.03 -12.97 -19.06
CA ILE A 69 13.16 -11.96 -18.00
C ILE A 69 11.96 -11.01 -18.02
N GLU A 70 11.53 -10.55 -19.20
CA GLU A 70 10.38 -9.66 -19.35
C GLU A 70 9.09 -10.31 -18.84
N LYS A 71 8.84 -11.57 -19.21
CA LYS A 71 7.70 -12.33 -18.70
C LYS A 71 7.74 -12.46 -17.17
N VAL A 72 8.91 -12.78 -16.61
CA VAL A 72 9.10 -12.91 -15.16
C VAL A 72 8.88 -11.58 -14.45
N LEU A 73 9.36 -10.46 -15.01
CA LEU A 73 9.14 -9.13 -14.42
C LEU A 73 7.65 -8.76 -14.41
N VAL A 74 6.94 -9.00 -15.50
CA VAL A 74 5.49 -8.75 -15.58
C VAL A 74 4.72 -9.60 -14.56
N GLU A 75 5.03 -10.90 -14.48
CA GLU A 75 4.40 -11.78 -13.50
C GLU A 75 4.70 -11.34 -12.06
N ASN A 76 5.94 -10.92 -11.78
CA ASN A 76 6.31 -10.40 -10.46
C ASN A 76 5.53 -9.15 -10.09
N GLU A 77 5.33 -8.21 -11.02
CA GLU A 77 4.51 -7.02 -10.73
C GLU A 77 3.03 -7.39 -10.51
N SER A 78 2.49 -8.33 -11.28
CA SER A 78 1.13 -8.84 -11.05
C SER A 78 1.01 -9.54 -9.68
N LEU A 79 1.99 -10.35 -9.30
CA LEU A 79 2.03 -11.00 -7.99
C LEU A 79 2.13 -9.99 -6.85
N LYS A 80 2.98 -8.98 -6.98
CA LYS A 80 3.05 -7.88 -6.01
C LYS A 80 1.72 -7.15 -5.87
N GLN A 81 1.02 -6.91 -6.97
CA GLN A 81 -0.29 -6.25 -6.92
C GLN A 81 -1.31 -7.13 -6.19
N ARG A 82 -1.39 -8.43 -6.52
CA ARG A 82 -2.29 -9.35 -5.82
C ARG A 82 -1.99 -9.45 -4.33
N VAL A 83 -0.71 -9.40 -3.93
CA VAL A 83 -0.33 -9.38 -2.51
C VAL A 83 -0.85 -8.12 -1.83
N ARG A 84 -0.70 -6.94 -2.44
CA ARG A 84 -1.28 -5.69 -1.91
C ARG A 84 -2.79 -5.78 -1.76
N ASP A 85 -3.49 -6.25 -2.80
CA ASP A 85 -4.94 -6.37 -2.75
C ASP A 85 -5.39 -7.33 -1.62
N LEU A 86 -4.61 -8.38 -1.34
CA LEU A 86 -4.85 -9.29 -0.22
C LEU A 86 -4.54 -8.66 1.14
N GLU A 87 -3.45 -7.89 1.24
CA GLU A 87 -3.09 -7.14 2.45
C GLU A 87 -4.22 -6.15 2.80
N ASP A 88 -4.67 -5.35 1.83
CA ASP A 88 -5.78 -4.40 2.00
C ASP A 88 -7.07 -5.12 2.43
N ALA A 89 -7.41 -6.26 1.80
CA ALA A 89 -8.58 -7.04 2.16
C ALA A 89 -8.50 -7.64 3.57
N LEU A 90 -7.30 -8.05 4.01
CA LEU A 90 -7.08 -8.55 5.36
C LEU A 90 -7.19 -7.43 6.40
N GLU A 91 -6.67 -6.24 6.10
CA GLU A 91 -6.81 -5.06 6.97
C GLU A 91 -8.28 -4.67 7.13
N LEU A 92 -9.03 -4.56 6.03
CA LEU A 92 -10.47 -4.30 6.05
C LEU A 92 -11.21 -5.37 6.85
N LYS A 93 -10.90 -6.66 6.63
CA LYS A 93 -11.53 -7.73 7.39
C LYS A 93 -11.22 -7.63 8.88
N ALA A 94 -9.98 -7.32 9.26
CA ALA A 94 -9.61 -7.14 10.65
C ALA A 94 -10.35 -5.96 11.30
N ALA A 95 -10.53 -4.86 10.58
CA ALA A 95 -11.35 -3.72 11.00
C ALA A 95 -12.81 -4.14 11.27
N VAL A 96 -13.44 -4.84 10.32
CA VAL A 96 -14.80 -5.38 10.50
C VAL A 96 -14.87 -6.34 11.69
N ASP A 97 -13.92 -7.28 11.80
CA ASP A 97 -13.87 -8.26 12.89
C ASP A 97 -13.61 -7.59 14.25
N SER A 98 -12.94 -6.43 14.28
CA SER A 98 -12.73 -5.61 15.49
C SER A 98 -13.97 -4.85 15.94
N GLY A 99 -15.04 -4.90 15.12
CA GLY A 99 -16.30 -4.22 15.39
C GLY A 99 -16.34 -2.77 14.94
N GLU A 100 -15.50 -2.39 13.96
CA GLU A 100 -15.71 -1.12 13.26
C GLU A 100 -17.13 -1.10 12.65
N GLU A 101 -17.72 0.10 12.65
CA GLU A 101 -19.07 0.28 12.14
C GLU A 101 -19.14 -0.08 10.65
N THR A 102 -20.11 -0.92 10.30
CA THR A 102 -20.33 -1.36 8.93
C THR A 102 -21.81 -1.29 8.60
N PHE A 103 -22.09 -0.97 7.34
CA PHE A 103 -23.45 -0.92 6.83
C PHE A 103 -23.62 -1.89 5.66
N PRO A 104 -24.81 -2.48 5.48
CA PRO A 104 -25.13 -3.22 4.28
C PRO A 104 -25.03 -2.33 3.04
N GLU A 105 -24.63 -2.91 1.91
CA GLU A 105 -24.54 -2.22 0.62
C GLU A 105 -25.84 -1.48 0.25
N SER A 106 -27.00 -2.03 0.62
CA SER A 106 -28.29 -1.40 0.37
C SER A 106 -28.43 -0.01 1.01
N VAL A 107 -27.90 0.18 2.22
CA VAL A 107 -27.93 1.48 2.93
C VAL A 107 -27.12 2.51 2.14
N LEU A 108 -25.92 2.12 1.71
CA LEU A 108 -25.05 2.99 0.93
C LEU A 108 -25.68 3.34 -0.44
N ASN A 109 -26.28 2.35 -1.11
CA ASN A 109 -26.94 2.54 -2.39
C ASN A 109 -28.12 3.53 -2.29
N ASP A 110 -28.96 3.43 -1.25
CA ASP A 110 -30.06 4.36 -1.04
C ASP A 110 -29.54 5.81 -0.89
N ILE A 111 -28.47 6.01 -0.09
CA ILE A 111 -27.83 7.32 0.09
C ILE A 111 -27.24 7.84 -1.23
N LEU A 112 -26.51 7.00 -1.98
CA LEU A 112 -25.93 7.37 -3.27
C LEU A 112 -26.98 7.69 -4.34
N ASN A 113 -28.16 7.09 -4.24
CA ASN A 113 -29.31 7.39 -5.10
C ASN A 113 -30.02 8.71 -4.71
N GLY A 114 -29.57 9.37 -3.64
CA GLY A 114 -30.07 10.66 -3.20
C GLY A 114 -31.22 10.59 -2.19
N ASP A 115 -31.50 9.43 -1.60
CA ASP A 115 -32.40 9.35 -0.46
C ASP A 115 -31.80 10.10 0.74
N ASN A 116 -32.66 10.72 1.54
CA ASN A 116 -32.22 11.47 2.71
C ASN A 116 -31.55 10.55 3.76
N PRO A 117 -30.30 10.79 4.17
CA PRO A 117 -29.55 9.89 5.06
C PRO A 117 -30.26 9.59 6.38
N VAL A 118 -30.89 10.58 7.02
CA VAL A 118 -31.65 10.41 8.27
C VAL A 118 -32.75 9.35 8.09
N LYS A 119 -33.46 9.39 6.96
CA LYS A 119 -34.52 8.42 6.66
C LYS A 119 -33.97 7.03 6.40
N VAL A 120 -32.85 6.92 5.67
CA VAL A 120 -32.21 5.65 5.34
C VAL A 120 -31.73 4.96 6.62
N TYR A 121 -30.93 5.64 7.44
CA TYR A 121 -30.43 5.10 8.70
C TYR A 121 -31.54 4.78 9.68
N ARG A 122 -32.57 5.63 9.82
CA ARG A 122 -33.73 5.33 10.67
C ARG A 122 -34.41 4.02 10.28
N LYS A 123 -34.67 3.83 8.99
CA LYS A 123 -35.28 2.59 8.49
C LYS A 123 -34.39 1.39 8.71
N TYR A 124 -33.08 1.53 8.48
CA TYR A 124 -32.10 0.49 8.74
C TYR A 124 -32.11 0.05 10.21
N ARG A 125 -32.16 1.00 11.16
CA ARG A 125 -32.33 0.75 12.61
C ARG A 125 -33.74 0.32 13.01
N SER A 126 -34.65 0.11 12.04
CA SER A 126 -36.05 -0.29 12.26
C SER A 126 -36.85 0.65 13.17
N MET A 127 -36.49 1.93 13.21
CA MET A 127 -37.17 2.95 14.00
C MET A 127 -38.31 3.58 13.21
N THR A 128 -39.44 3.91 13.84
CA THR A 128 -40.46 4.78 13.23
C THR A 128 -40.06 6.25 13.39
N GLN A 129 -40.70 7.18 12.64
CA GLN A 129 -40.49 8.62 12.86
C GLN A 129 -40.87 9.04 14.29
N ILE A 130 -41.84 8.37 14.89
CA ILE A 130 -42.27 8.61 16.27
C ILE A 130 -41.17 8.18 17.25
N ASP A 131 -40.50 7.05 16.98
CA ASP A 131 -39.42 6.55 17.85
C ASP A 131 -38.21 7.48 17.80
N LEU A 132 -37.82 7.93 16.60
CA LEU A 132 -36.72 8.90 16.45
C LEU A 132 -37.07 10.25 17.09
N ALA A 133 -38.31 10.72 16.93
CA ALA A 133 -38.80 11.94 17.58
C ALA A 133 -38.69 11.85 19.11
N LYS A 134 -39.10 10.72 19.71
CA LYS A 134 -38.96 10.48 21.15
C LYS A 134 -37.49 10.41 21.59
N ALA A 135 -36.63 9.76 20.81
CA ALA A 135 -35.21 9.62 21.13
C ALA A 135 -34.45 10.96 21.11
N THR A 136 -34.96 11.94 20.36
CA THR A 136 -34.31 13.25 20.13
C THR A 136 -35.02 14.42 20.83
N ASP A 137 -36.11 14.16 21.55
CA ASP A 137 -37.00 15.20 22.10
C ASP A 137 -37.50 16.22 21.04
N LEU A 138 -37.81 15.71 19.85
CA LEU A 138 -38.32 16.48 18.72
C LEU A 138 -39.77 16.10 18.41
N SER A 139 -40.47 16.93 17.64
CA SER A 139 -41.78 16.56 17.13
C SER A 139 -41.66 15.62 15.92
N GLN A 140 -42.59 14.67 15.77
CA GLN A 140 -42.66 13.79 14.59
C GLN A 140 -42.73 14.59 13.29
N ASN A 141 -43.49 15.68 13.26
CA ASN A 141 -43.60 16.56 12.08
C ASN A 141 -42.23 17.15 11.70
N TYR A 142 -41.41 17.51 12.69
CA TYR A 142 -40.07 18.04 12.43
C TYR A 142 -39.13 16.98 11.86
N ILE A 143 -39.17 15.74 12.36
CA ILE A 143 -38.46 14.60 11.75
C ILE A 143 -38.92 14.39 10.30
N SER A 144 -40.23 14.42 10.05
CA SER A 144 -40.76 14.28 8.68
C SER A 144 -40.33 15.42 7.75
N ASP A 145 -40.23 16.66 8.25
CA ASP A 145 -39.72 17.79 7.48
C ASP A 145 -38.23 17.62 7.13
N ILE A 146 -37.44 17.04 8.04
CA ILE A 146 -36.03 16.70 7.80
C ILE A 146 -35.91 15.61 6.75
N GLU A 147 -36.61 14.49 6.91
CA GLU A 147 -36.57 13.35 5.98
C GLU A 147 -37.05 13.69 4.56
N SER A 148 -37.86 14.75 4.41
CA SER A 148 -38.34 15.24 3.11
C SER A 148 -37.50 16.37 2.53
N GLY A 149 -36.46 16.82 3.25
CA GLY A 149 -35.60 17.93 2.83
C GLY A 149 -36.24 19.31 2.93
N ARG A 150 -37.44 19.44 3.50
CA ARG A 150 -38.09 20.75 3.72
C ARG A 150 -37.35 21.57 4.78
N ARG A 151 -36.69 20.91 5.72
CA ARG A 151 -35.84 21.53 6.74
C ARG A 151 -34.55 20.74 6.87
N THR A 152 -33.43 21.41 7.02
CA THR A 152 -32.14 20.73 7.26
C THR A 152 -31.96 20.36 8.74
N GLY A 153 -32.51 21.16 9.66
CA GLY A 153 -32.21 21.07 11.09
C GLY A 153 -31.02 21.94 11.47
N SER A 154 -30.89 22.28 12.76
CA SER A 154 -29.69 22.96 13.26
C SER A 154 -28.54 21.94 13.43
N PRO A 155 -27.27 22.38 13.52
CA PRO A 155 -26.16 21.49 13.85
C PRO A 155 -26.36 20.69 15.14
N GLU A 156 -26.98 21.28 16.15
CA GLU A 156 -27.33 20.61 17.42
C GLU A 156 -28.41 19.55 17.21
N THR A 157 -29.39 19.83 16.35
CA THR A 157 -30.44 18.87 15.98
C THR A 157 -29.85 17.67 15.26
N LEU A 158 -29.00 17.90 14.26
CA LEU A 158 -28.37 16.82 13.50
C LEU A 158 -27.44 15.98 14.37
N LYS A 159 -26.71 16.60 15.32
CA LYS A 159 -25.93 15.86 16.33
C LYS A 159 -26.81 14.97 17.20
N ALA A 160 -27.96 15.46 17.67
CA ALA A 160 -28.89 14.65 18.46
C ALA A 160 -29.45 13.47 17.64
N ILE A 161 -29.76 13.70 16.36
CA ILE A 161 -30.22 12.65 15.44
C ILE A 161 -29.12 11.62 15.19
N ALA A 162 -27.88 12.04 14.93
CA ALA A 162 -26.73 11.15 14.71
C ALA A 162 -26.52 10.22 15.91
N VAL A 163 -26.51 10.78 17.13
CA VAL A 163 -26.42 10.01 18.37
C VAL A 163 -27.59 9.02 18.52
N ALA A 164 -28.82 9.44 18.21
CA ALA A 164 -29.99 8.57 18.30
C ALA A 164 -30.00 7.44 17.26
N LEU A 165 -29.37 7.65 16.10
CA LEU A 165 -29.26 6.68 15.02
C LEU A 165 -27.97 5.84 15.10
N ASP A 166 -27.10 6.14 16.07
CA ASP A 166 -25.81 5.47 16.26
C ASP A 166 -24.98 5.55 14.98
N VAL A 167 -24.75 6.77 14.48
CA VAL A 167 -23.93 7.07 13.30
C VAL A 167 -23.12 8.35 13.55
N ASP A 168 -22.10 8.60 12.72
CA ASP A 168 -21.36 9.84 12.80
C ASP A 168 -22.17 11.02 12.23
N LEU A 169 -21.83 12.24 12.65
CA LEU A 169 -22.50 13.45 12.13
C LEU A 169 -22.28 13.60 10.62
N ASP A 170 -21.10 13.23 10.15
CA ASP A 170 -20.71 13.32 8.74
C ASP A 170 -21.53 12.39 7.84
N ASP A 171 -22.17 11.36 8.42
CA ASP A 171 -23.08 10.47 7.69
C ASP A 171 -24.43 11.13 7.36
N LEU A 172 -24.75 12.27 7.99
CA LEU A 172 -26.05 12.95 7.83
C LEU A 172 -26.03 14.21 6.95
N VAL A 173 -24.85 14.69 6.51
CA VAL A 173 -24.66 16.01 5.88
C VAL A 173 -24.06 15.98 4.48
#